data_AF-A0AB35YKU6-F1
#
_entry.id   AF-A0AB35YKU6-F1
#
_cell.length_a   1.000
_cell.length_b   1.000
_cell.length_c   1.000
_cell.angle_alpha   90.00
_cell.angle_beta   90.00
_cell.angle_gamma   90.00
#
_symmetry.space_group_name_H-M   'P 1'
#
loop_
_entity.id
_entity.type
_entity.pdbx_description
1 polymer ?
#
loop_
_entity_poly.entity_id
_entity_poly.type
_entity_poly.pdbx_seq_one_letter_code
_entity_poly.pdbx_strand_id
1 'polypeptide(L)'
;MIFVLLDNATAFFLSLPLLLIYLKSKSQEESTWRWAMPLWIFNYLGIRYFVSFGELFWVVLCWQLLFLWPLSIAMYIHLFNKEKHWAFYIGLKKKYVLIIFSFMILFGGTLIYSLLQANQQVIAFHQQVMVEIESNPDRQEYLIHHTIAPSTLLGVADDIAEIRRGKIVASTLPWRSKVIVHLDDWQKEFTYVRFNDGWKLEGLYRENITIMNKGESDN
;
A
#
# COMPACT_ATOMS: atom_id res chain seq x y z
N MET A 1 -6.76 14.14 4.89
CA MET A 1 -7.71 13.27 5.63
C MET A 1 -7.66 11.82 5.17
N ILE A 2 -7.77 11.55 3.85
CA ILE A 2 -7.80 10.16 3.35
C ILE A 2 -6.52 9.36 3.65
N PHE A 3 -5.34 9.98 3.52
CA PHE A 3 -4.09 9.31 3.84
C PHE A 3 -3.99 8.96 5.32
N VAL A 4 -4.44 9.84 6.21
CA VAL A 4 -4.49 9.53 7.63
C VAL A 4 -5.34 8.26 7.88
N LEU A 5 -6.49 8.12 7.22
CA LEU A 5 -7.33 6.92 7.33
C LEU A 5 -6.61 5.68 6.78
N LEU A 6 -5.99 5.81 5.61
CA LEU A 6 -5.22 4.76 4.94
C LEU A 6 -4.04 4.27 5.81
N ASP A 7 -3.30 5.21 6.39
CA ASP A 7 -2.11 4.97 7.19
C ASP A 7 -2.47 4.27 8.51
N ASN A 8 -3.55 4.72 9.18
CA ASN A 8 -4.04 4.06 10.39
C ASN A 8 -4.57 2.66 10.10
N ALA A 9 -5.30 2.45 9.00
CA ALA A 9 -5.77 1.13 8.61
C ALA A 9 -4.62 0.18 8.28
N THR A 10 -3.63 0.66 7.53
CA THR A 10 -2.42 -0.11 7.18
C THR A 10 -1.63 -0.49 8.44
N ALA A 11 -1.40 0.47 9.34
CA ALA A 11 -0.73 0.24 10.61
C ALA A 11 -1.50 -0.75 11.51
N PHE A 12 -2.82 -0.67 11.56
CA PHE A 12 -3.65 -1.61 12.31
C PHE A 12 -3.46 -3.05 11.81
N PHE A 13 -3.60 -3.29 10.50
CA PHE A 13 -3.47 -4.64 9.94
C PHE A 13 -2.07 -5.21 10.11
N LEU A 14 -1.03 -4.43 9.84
CA LEU A 14 0.36 -4.88 9.97
C LEU A 14 0.74 -5.16 11.43
N SER A 15 0.17 -4.43 12.39
CA SER A 15 0.42 -4.62 13.83
C SER A 15 -0.49 -5.66 14.50
N LEU A 16 -1.53 -6.16 13.81
CA LEU A 16 -2.54 -7.06 14.37
C LEU A 16 -1.96 -8.29 15.13
N PRO A 17 -0.89 -8.96 14.67
CA PRO A 17 -0.36 -10.14 15.37
C PRO A 17 0.04 -9.88 16.84
N LEU A 18 0.65 -8.73 17.13
CA LEU A 18 1.03 -8.37 18.51
C LEU A 18 -0.18 -8.11 19.40
N LEU A 19 -1.24 -7.53 18.84
CA LEU A 19 -2.51 -7.33 19.55
C LEU A 19 -3.15 -8.68 19.91
N LEU A 20 -3.11 -9.65 18.99
CA LEU A 20 -3.63 -11.00 19.24
C LEU A 20 -2.85 -11.70 20.36
N ILE A 21 -1.52 -11.57 20.39
CA ILE A 21 -0.68 -12.10 21.48
C ILE A 21 -1.07 -11.47 22.81
N TYR A 22 -1.20 -10.14 22.86
CA TYR A 22 -1.56 -9.44 24.10
C TYR A 22 -2.92 -9.91 24.64
N LEU A 23 -3.93 -10.02 23.76
CA LEU A 23 -5.27 -10.47 24.17
C LEU A 23 -5.25 -11.93 24.63
N LYS A 24 -4.45 -12.77 23.99
CA LYS A 24 -4.28 -14.18 24.36
C LYS A 24 -3.52 -14.34 25.69
N SER A 25 -2.43 -13.63 25.89
CA SER A 25 -1.65 -13.73 27.14
C SER A 25 -2.42 -13.22 28.35
N LYS A 26 -3.30 -12.23 28.16
CA LYS A 26 -4.17 -11.72 29.23
C LYS A 26 -5.11 -12.77 29.80
N SER A 27 -5.47 -13.83 29.06
CA SER A 27 -6.26 -14.92 29.62
C SER A 27 -5.47 -15.89 30.50
N GLN A 28 -4.14 -15.87 30.45
CA GLN A 28 -3.26 -16.82 31.12
C GLN A 28 -2.51 -16.21 32.33
N GLU A 29 -2.78 -14.95 32.67
CA GLU A 29 -2.12 -14.20 33.77
C GLU A 29 -0.57 -14.13 33.68
N GLU A 30 0.02 -14.52 32.56
CA GLU A 30 1.47 -14.49 32.36
C GLU A 30 1.98 -13.03 32.26
N SER A 31 2.81 -12.64 33.23
CA SER A 31 3.38 -11.29 33.37
C SER A 31 4.28 -10.86 32.21
N THR A 32 5.05 -11.80 31.65
CA THR A 32 6.07 -11.56 30.62
C THR A 32 5.50 -10.98 29.33
N TRP A 33 4.27 -11.33 28.97
CA TRP A 33 3.64 -10.91 27.71
C TRP A 33 2.88 -9.59 27.80
N ARG A 34 2.89 -8.91 28.95
CA ARG A 34 2.35 -7.55 29.08
C ARG A 34 3.07 -6.55 28.18
N TRP A 35 4.33 -6.83 27.84
CA TRP A 35 5.13 -6.05 26.90
C TRP A 35 4.61 -6.08 25.46
N ALA A 36 3.75 -7.05 25.09
CA ALA A 36 3.14 -7.09 23.76
C ALA A 36 2.31 -5.83 23.45
N MET A 37 1.68 -5.21 24.45
CA MET A 37 0.89 -3.99 24.23
C MET A 37 1.77 -2.75 23.97
N PRO A 38 2.79 -2.41 24.80
CA PRO A 38 3.74 -1.37 24.44
C PRO A 38 4.41 -1.59 23.08
N LEU A 39 4.85 -2.83 22.79
CA LEU A 39 5.43 -3.18 21.49
C LEU A 39 4.45 -2.97 20.34
N TRP A 40 3.17 -3.33 20.54
CA TRP A 40 2.12 -3.06 19.57
C TRP A 40 1.97 -1.56 19.29
N ILE A 41 1.93 -0.72 20.33
CA ILE A 41 1.82 0.75 20.18
C ILE A 41 3.03 1.30 19.41
N PHE A 42 4.25 0.93 19.79
CA PHE A 42 5.46 1.39 19.11
C PHE A 42 5.50 0.93 17.65
N ASN A 43 5.16 -0.34 17.38
CA ASN A 43 5.10 -0.86 16.03
C ASN A 43 4.05 -0.13 15.18
N TYR A 44 2.86 0.08 15.74
CA TYR A 44 1.77 0.83 15.10
C TYR A 44 2.20 2.25 14.71
N LEU A 45 2.78 2.99 15.65
CA LEU A 45 3.24 4.35 15.42
C LEU A 45 4.37 4.40 14.39
N GLY A 46 5.31 3.44 14.45
CA GLY A 46 6.38 3.31 13.47
C GLY A 46 5.85 3.08 12.05
N ILE A 47 4.96 2.11 11.87
CA ILE A 47 4.35 1.84 10.56
C ILE A 47 3.61 3.07 10.04
N ARG A 48 2.80 3.70 10.90
CA ARG A 48 2.04 4.90 10.55
C ARG A 48 2.95 6.06 10.12
N TYR A 49 4.11 6.20 10.74
CA TYR A 49 5.08 7.22 10.37
C TYR A 49 5.75 6.91 9.02
N PHE A 50 6.17 5.67 8.81
CA PHE A 50 6.98 5.30 7.64
C PHE A 50 6.17 5.06 6.35
N VAL A 51 4.85 4.83 6.42
CA VAL A 51 4.03 4.52 5.24
C VAL A 51 3.98 5.66 4.21
N SER A 52 4.15 6.91 4.65
CA SER A 52 4.22 8.07 3.76
C SER A 52 5.58 8.24 3.06
N PHE A 53 6.59 7.45 3.45
CA PHE A 53 7.92 7.41 2.84
C PHE A 53 8.01 6.19 1.93
N GLY A 54 7.36 6.26 0.77
CA GLY A 54 7.10 5.08 -0.06
C GLY A 54 8.33 4.28 -0.47
N GLU A 55 9.45 4.97 -0.73
CA GLU A 55 10.75 4.35 -1.05
C GLU A 55 11.37 3.56 0.10
N LEU A 56 11.05 3.90 1.36
CA LEU A 56 11.60 3.25 2.54
C LEU A 56 10.63 2.24 3.15
N PHE A 57 9.35 2.33 2.82
CA PHE A 57 8.32 1.51 3.44
C PHE A 57 8.47 0.01 3.16
N TRP A 58 9.11 -0.38 2.05
CA TRP A 58 9.40 -1.79 1.79
C TRP A 58 10.28 -2.41 2.88
N VAL A 59 11.18 -1.65 3.52
CA VAL A 59 11.99 -2.10 4.65
C VAL A 59 11.11 -2.44 5.84
N VAL A 60 10.09 -1.60 6.11
CA VAL A 60 9.10 -1.86 7.15
C VAL A 60 8.32 -3.12 6.84
N LEU A 61 7.89 -3.33 5.58
CA LEU A 61 7.19 -4.55 5.17
C LEU A 61 8.05 -5.80 5.35
N CYS A 62 9.33 -5.76 4.94
CA CYS A 62 10.27 -6.85 5.19
C CYS A 62 10.40 -7.14 6.69
N TRP A 63 10.51 -6.11 7.53
CA TRP A 63 10.55 -6.27 8.97
C TRP A 63 9.28 -6.93 9.54
N GLN A 64 8.11 -6.48 9.08
CA GLN A 64 6.83 -7.06 9.50
C GLN A 64 6.73 -8.53 9.09
N LEU A 65 6.98 -8.84 7.81
CA LEU A 65 6.71 -10.15 7.23
C LEU A 65 7.76 -11.21 7.57
N LEU A 66 9.03 -10.83 7.72
CA LEU A 66 10.12 -11.78 7.99
C LEU A 66 10.34 -12.03 9.48
N PHE A 67 10.04 -11.05 10.34
CA PHE A 67 10.34 -11.16 11.78
C PHE A 67 9.07 -11.08 12.62
N LEU A 68 8.35 -9.95 12.56
CA LEU A 68 7.27 -9.71 13.51
C LEU A 68 6.12 -10.71 13.37
N TRP A 69 5.69 -10.98 12.14
CA TRP A 69 4.59 -11.92 11.86
C TRP A 69 4.97 -13.37 12.21
N PRO A 70 6.09 -13.94 11.73
CA PRO A 70 6.47 -15.31 12.07
C PRO A 70 6.67 -15.51 13.58
N LEU A 71 7.38 -14.59 14.24
CA LEU A 71 7.56 -14.64 15.70
C LEU A 71 6.22 -14.56 16.41
N SER A 72 5.32 -13.69 15.94
CA SER A 72 4.02 -13.52 16.59
C SER A 72 3.15 -14.77 16.45
N ILE A 73 3.16 -15.40 15.28
CA ILE A 73 2.43 -16.65 15.02
C ILE A 73 3.00 -17.78 15.90
N ALA A 74 4.33 -17.93 15.96
CA ALA A 74 4.96 -18.95 16.81
C ALA A 74 4.60 -18.77 18.28
N MET A 75 4.64 -17.53 18.79
CA MET A 75 4.22 -17.20 20.15
C MET A 75 2.73 -17.49 20.37
N TYR A 76 1.87 -17.13 19.42
CA TYR A 76 0.44 -17.41 19.53
C TYR A 76 0.15 -18.91 19.60
N ILE A 77 0.81 -19.73 18.77
CA ILE A 77 0.69 -21.20 18.81
C ILE A 77 1.19 -21.76 20.14
N HIS A 78 2.31 -21.25 20.66
CA HIS A 78 2.82 -21.65 21.97
C HIS A 78 1.80 -21.38 23.09
N LEU A 79 1.22 -20.17 23.12
CA LEU A 79 0.19 -19.81 24.08
C LEU A 79 -1.09 -20.63 23.89
N PHE A 80 -1.44 -20.98 22.65
CA PHE A 80 -2.58 -21.83 22.36
C PHE A 80 -2.42 -23.24 22.95
N ASN A 81 -1.26 -23.87 22.75
CA ASN A 81 -1.00 -25.24 23.20
C ASN A 81 -0.90 -25.40 24.73
N LYS A 82 -0.70 -24.31 25.47
CA LYS A 82 -0.68 -24.32 26.95
C LYS A 82 -2.07 -24.46 27.59
N GLU A 83 -3.15 -24.15 26.89
CA GLU A 83 -4.51 -24.22 27.45
C GLU A 83 -5.11 -25.63 27.28
N LYS A 84 -5.31 -26.35 28.40
CA LYS A 84 -5.83 -27.73 28.42
C LYS A 84 -7.36 -27.87 28.52
N HIS A 85 -8.15 -26.79 28.65
CA HIS A 85 -9.60 -26.89 28.84
C HIS A 85 -10.43 -26.09 27.81
N TRP A 86 -11.53 -26.72 27.40
CA TRP A 86 -12.37 -26.51 26.21
C TRP A 86 -13.24 -25.23 26.15
N ALA A 87 -13.84 -25.03 24.96
CA ALA A 87 -14.88 -24.06 24.57
C ALA A 87 -14.43 -22.66 24.10
N PHE A 88 -13.34 -22.57 23.35
CA PHE A 88 -12.83 -21.33 22.77
C PHE A 88 -12.86 -21.36 21.22
N TYR A 89 -13.46 -20.34 20.60
CA TYR A 89 -13.32 -20.10 19.16
C TYR A 89 -11.90 -19.59 18.88
N ILE A 90 -11.09 -20.39 18.17
CA ILE A 90 -9.73 -20.01 17.71
C ILE A 90 -8.82 -19.57 18.89
N GLY A 91 -9.02 -20.11 20.09
CA GLY A 91 -8.17 -19.81 21.24
C GLY A 91 -8.32 -18.40 21.84
N LEU A 92 -9.29 -17.58 21.45
CA LEU A 92 -9.59 -16.28 22.10
C LEU A 92 -10.97 -16.27 22.79
N LYS A 93 -11.11 -15.48 23.87
CA LYS A 93 -12.40 -15.35 24.57
C LYS A 93 -13.42 -14.74 23.60
N LYS A 94 -14.68 -15.20 23.62
CA LYS A 94 -15.76 -14.72 22.73
C LYS A 94 -15.82 -13.19 22.61
N LYS A 95 -15.70 -12.48 23.74
CA LYS A 95 -15.67 -11.00 23.77
C LYS A 95 -14.52 -10.39 22.97
N TYR A 96 -13.34 -11.00 22.98
CA TYR A 96 -12.16 -10.51 22.25
C TYR A 96 -12.27 -10.80 20.76
N VAL A 97 -12.82 -11.96 20.39
CA VAL A 97 -13.13 -12.28 18.99
C VAL A 97 -14.09 -11.24 18.41
N LEU A 98 -15.17 -10.92 19.12
CA LEU A 98 -16.11 -9.88 18.69
C LEU A 98 -15.45 -8.51 18.52
N ILE A 99 -14.61 -8.09 19.49
CA ILE A 99 -13.90 -6.80 19.42
C ILE A 99 -12.95 -6.76 18.21
N ILE A 100 -12.11 -7.79 18.03
CA ILE A 100 -11.16 -7.85 16.91
C ILE A 100 -11.90 -7.88 15.59
N PHE A 101 -12.96 -8.68 15.47
CA PHE A 101 -13.75 -8.77 14.25
C PHE A 101 -14.40 -7.43 13.89
N SER A 102 -14.98 -6.73 14.86
CA SER A 102 -15.52 -5.38 14.66
C SER A 102 -14.46 -4.39 14.19
N PHE A 103 -13.26 -4.42 14.77
CA PHE A 103 -12.17 -3.57 14.32
C PHE A 103 -11.67 -3.97 12.92
N MET A 104 -11.59 -5.25 12.59
CA MET A 104 -11.22 -5.72 11.26
C MET A 104 -12.21 -5.23 10.19
N ILE A 105 -13.52 -5.26 10.48
CA ILE A 105 -14.53 -4.70 9.58
C ILE A 105 -14.33 -3.19 9.43
N LEU A 106 -14.19 -2.46 10.54
CA LEU A 106 -14.04 -1.01 10.54
C LEU A 106 -12.80 -0.57 9.76
N PHE A 107 -11.63 -1.11 10.11
CA PHE A 107 -10.37 -0.78 9.45
C PHE A 107 -10.29 -1.36 8.04
N GLY A 108 -10.88 -2.52 7.77
CA GLY A 108 -10.96 -3.10 6.43
C GLY A 108 -11.80 -2.26 5.48
N GLY A 109 -13.00 -1.83 5.92
CA GLY A 109 -13.83 -0.91 5.15
C GLY A 109 -13.14 0.45 4.93
N THR A 110 -12.48 0.96 5.97
CA THR A 110 -11.69 2.20 5.87
C THR A 110 -10.53 2.06 4.88
N LEU A 111 -9.84 0.92 4.87
CA LEU A 111 -8.75 0.62 3.94
C LEU A 111 -9.27 0.62 2.50
N ILE A 112 -10.33 -0.14 2.21
CA ILE A 112 -10.92 -0.24 0.87
C ILE A 112 -11.37 1.14 0.38
N TYR A 113 -12.14 1.86 1.20
CA TYR A 113 -12.59 3.21 0.88
C TYR A 113 -11.42 4.17 0.60
N SER A 114 -10.40 4.14 1.45
CA SER A 114 -9.24 5.03 1.33
C SER A 114 -8.38 4.71 0.10
N LEU A 115 -8.26 3.43 -0.27
CA LEU A 115 -7.54 3.01 -1.48
C LEU A 115 -8.28 3.44 -2.76
N LEU A 116 -9.62 3.32 -2.79
CA LEU A 116 -10.42 3.80 -3.92
C LEU A 116 -10.27 5.31 -4.11
N GLN A 117 -10.29 6.07 -3.02
CA GLN A 117 -10.09 7.50 -3.08
C GLN A 117 -8.63 7.87 -3.44
N ALA A 118 -7.65 7.10 -2.96
CA ALA A 118 -6.24 7.29 -3.31
C ALA A 118 -5.98 7.04 -4.81
N ASN A 119 -6.67 6.08 -5.43
CA ASN A 119 -6.66 5.88 -6.88
C ASN A 119 -7.14 7.15 -7.61
N GLN A 120 -8.23 7.76 -7.17
CA GLN A 120 -8.72 9.00 -7.81
C GLN A 120 -7.71 10.15 -7.66
N GLN A 121 -7.08 10.27 -6.48
CA GLN A 121 -6.08 11.31 -6.23
C GLN A 121 -4.82 11.13 -7.07
N VAL A 122 -4.31 9.90 -7.23
CA VAL A 122 -3.12 9.67 -8.06
C VAL A 122 -3.42 9.84 -9.55
N ILE A 123 -4.64 9.52 -10.00
CA ILE A 123 -5.06 9.78 -11.39
C ILE A 123 -5.10 11.30 -11.65
N ALA A 124 -5.73 12.06 -10.75
CA ALA A 124 -5.77 13.52 -10.86
C ALA A 124 -4.36 14.12 -10.85
N PHE A 125 -3.49 13.62 -9.95
CA PHE A 125 -2.09 14.03 -9.90
C PHE A 125 -1.33 13.68 -11.18
N HIS A 126 -1.51 12.47 -11.72
CA HIS A 126 -0.91 12.07 -12.99
C HIS A 126 -1.33 13.01 -14.12
N GLN A 127 -2.62 13.29 -14.25
CA GLN A 127 -3.14 14.22 -15.26
C GLN A 127 -2.54 15.62 -15.11
N GLN A 128 -2.43 16.13 -13.87
CA GLN A 128 -1.80 17.41 -13.59
C GLN A 128 -0.32 17.41 -14.02
N VAL A 129 0.45 16.39 -13.64
CA VAL A 129 1.87 16.26 -14.02
C VAL A 129 2.02 16.21 -15.53
N MET A 130 1.18 15.48 -16.26
CA MET A 130 1.25 15.43 -17.73
C MET A 130 0.98 16.80 -18.37
N VAL A 131 0.03 17.58 -17.84
CA VAL A 131 -0.24 18.95 -18.30
C VAL A 131 0.94 19.88 -18.00
N GLU A 132 1.53 19.78 -16.82
CA GLU A 132 2.69 20.57 -16.41
C GLU A 132 3.92 20.25 -17.28
N ILE A 133 4.18 18.98 -17.59
CA ILE A 133 5.25 18.59 -18.52
C ILE A 133 5.00 19.16 -19.91
N GLU A 134 3.79 19.02 -20.46
CA GLU A 134 3.49 19.45 -21.83
C GLU A 134 3.62 20.97 -22.01
N SER A 135 3.21 21.73 -20.99
CA SER A 135 3.25 23.19 -20.98
C SER A 135 4.61 23.78 -20.62
N ASN A 136 5.55 22.98 -20.11
CA ASN A 136 6.89 23.44 -19.76
C ASN A 136 7.77 23.59 -21.02
N PRO A 137 8.43 24.76 -21.23
CA PRO A 137 9.37 24.94 -22.33
C PRO A 137 10.60 24.02 -22.23
N ASP A 138 11.01 23.62 -21.03
CA ASP A 138 12.05 22.61 -20.80
C ASP A 138 11.51 21.38 -20.07
N ARG A 139 10.98 20.45 -20.86
CA ARG A 139 10.35 19.21 -20.38
C ARG A 139 11.34 18.29 -19.66
N GLN A 140 12.59 18.25 -20.12
CA GLN A 140 13.62 17.38 -19.54
C GLN A 140 14.07 17.90 -18.18
N GLU A 141 14.29 19.20 -18.06
CA GLU A 141 14.60 19.84 -16.78
C GLU A 141 13.46 19.65 -15.77
N TYR A 142 12.20 19.82 -16.19
CA TYR A 142 11.05 19.56 -15.31
C TYR A 142 11.07 18.13 -14.75
N LEU A 143 11.28 17.13 -15.60
CA LEU A 143 11.33 15.73 -15.19
C LEU A 143 12.48 15.47 -14.22
N ILE A 144 13.66 16.05 -14.45
CA ILE A 144 14.82 15.92 -13.55
C ILE A 144 14.50 16.44 -12.15
N HIS A 145 13.81 17.57 -12.04
CA HIS A 145 13.54 18.20 -10.73
C HIS A 145 12.33 17.62 -9.99
N HIS A 146 11.35 17.06 -10.70
CA HIS A 146 10.06 16.68 -10.12
C HIS A 146 9.85 15.17 -10.02
N THR A 147 10.81 14.37 -10.46
CA THR A 147 10.73 12.90 -10.43
C THR A 147 11.89 12.29 -9.63
N ILE A 148 11.78 11.01 -9.29
CA ILE A 148 12.83 10.30 -8.54
C ILE A 148 13.83 9.64 -9.49
N ALA A 149 13.34 8.96 -10.52
CA ALA A 149 14.14 8.30 -11.55
C ALA A 149 13.87 8.92 -12.94
N PRO A 150 14.36 10.14 -13.21
CA PRO A 150 14.11 10.87 -14.45
C PRO A 150 14.65 10.16 -15.69
N SER A 151 15.69 9.34 -15.55
CA SER A 151 16.25 8.55 -16.65
C SER A 151 15.25 7.58 -17.28
N THR A 152 14.28 7.10 -16.50
CA THR A 152 13.22 6.21 -17.00
C THR A 152 12.15 6.95 -17.81
N LEU A 153 12.17 8.29 -17.80
CA LEU A 153 11.12 9.14 -18.36
C LEU A 153 11.59 9.90 -19.61
N LEU A 154 12.80 9.61 -20.11
CA LEU A 154 13.41 10.34 -21.23
C LEU A 154 12.60 10.26 -22.54
N GLY A 155 11.77 9.23 -22.73
CA GLY A 155 10.85 9.10 -23.89
C GLY A 155 9.40 9.56 -23.60
N VAL A 156 9.08 9.99 -22.39
CA VAL A 156 7.71 10.44 -22.04
C VAL A 156 7.40 11.81 -22.61
N ALA A 157 8.41 12.66 -22.76
CA ALA A 157 8.26 14.02 -23.29
C ALA A 157 7.78 14.05 -24.76
N ASP A 158 8.13 13.02 -25.53
CA ASP A 158 7.78 12.88 -26.94
C ASP A 158 6.32 12.41 -27.11
N ASP A 159 5.87 11.49 -26.24
CA ASP A 159 4.52 10.89 -26.32
C ASP A 159 3.49 11.54 -25.37
N ILE A 160 3.84 12.67 -24.73
CA ILE A 160 3.06 13.31 -23.67
C ILE A 160 1.62 13.63 -24.10
N ALA A 161 1.44 14.07 -25.35
CA ALA A 161 0.15 14.45 -25.91
C ALA A 161 -0.76 13.23 -26.10
N GLU A 162 -0.19 12.06 -26.41
CA GLU A 162 -0.92 10.81 -26.50
C GLU A 162 -1.28 10.29 -25.10
N ILE A 163 -0.31 10.27 -24.18
CA ILE A 163 -0.50 9.84 -22.79
C ILE A 163 -1.66 10.60 -22.13
N ARG A 164 -1.76 11.92 -22.37
CA ARG A 164 -2.85 12.75 -21.83
C ARG A 164 -4.25 12.35 -22.32
N ARG A 165 -4.35 11.83 -23.55
CA ARG A 165 -5.62 11.43 -24.17
C ARG A 165 -6.01 9.98 -23.82
N GLY A 166 -5.05 9.18 -23.35
CA GLY A 166 -5.26 7.79 -23.01
C GLY A 166 -6.23 7.58 -21.84
N LYS A 167 -6.81 6.39 -21.76
CA LYS A 167 -7.64 5.96 -20.64
C LYS A 167 -6.76 5.57 -19.46
N ILE A 168 -6.93 6.25 -18.33
CA ILE A 168 -6.08 6.08 -17.14
C ILE A 168 -6.74 5.15 -16.13
N VAL A 169 -6.00 4.19 -15.63
CA VAL A 169 -6.38 3.31 -14.52
C VAL A 169 -5.28 3.33 -13.47
N ALA A 170 -5.65 3.39 -12.18
CA ALA A 170 -4.68 3.32 -11.09
C ALA A 170 -4.89 2.07 -10.21
N SER A 171 -3.78 1.50 -9.78
CA SER A 171 -3.71 0.42 -8.80
C SER A 171 -2.82 0.87 -7.64
N THR A 172 -3.46 1.33 -6.58
CA THR A 172 -2.79 1.96 -5.43
C THR A 172 -2.63 0.99 -4.26
N LEU A 173 -1.44 0.98 -3.68
CA LEU A 173 -1.11 0.48 -2.35
C LEU A 173 -0.89 1.67 -1.41
N PRO A 174 -0.91 1.47 -0.08
CA PRO A 174 -0.78 2.57 0.88
C PRO A 174 0.48 3.44 0.74
N TRP A 175 1.56 2.92 0.14
CA TRP A 175 2.86 3.58 -0.01
C TRP A 175 3.31 3.78 -1.47
N ARG A 176 2.65 3.13 -2.44
CA ARG A 176 3.04 3.11 -3.86
C ARG A 176 1.81 2.93 -4.74
N SER A 177 1.79 3.53 -5.92
CA SER A 177 0.74 3.35 -6.91
C SER A 177 1.30 3.09 -8.29
N LYS A 178 0.57 2.30 -9.06
CA LYS A 178 0.81 2.08 -10.49
C LYS A 178 -0.31 2.74 -11.27
N VAL A 179 0.04 3.62 -12.20
CA VAL A 179 -0.88 4.26 -13.12
C VAL A 179 -0.62 3.70 -14.51
N ILE A 180 -1.63 3.06 -15.08
CA ILE A 180 -1.59 2.46 -16.41
C ILE A 180 -2.40 3.35 -17.34
N VAL A 181 -1.76 3.80 -18.40
CA VAL A 181 -2.38 4.59 -19.46
C VAL A 181 -2.57 3.67 -20.65
N HIS A 182 -3.83 3.44 -21.01
CA HIS A 182 -4.23 2.65 -22.17
C HIS A 182 -4.51 3.56 -23.36
N LEU A 183 -3.85 3.27 -24.47
CA LEU A 183 -4.11 3.81 -25.80
C LEU A 183 -4.53 2.68 -26.73
N ASP A 184 -5.03 3.03 -27.91
CA ASP A 184 -5.66 2.07 -28.84
C ASP A 184 -4.74 0.89 -29.17
N ASP A 185 -3.43 1.14 -29.35
CA ASP A 185 -2.45 0.13 -29.78
C ASP A 185 -1.34 -0.14 -28.74
N TRP A 186 -1.29 0.58 -27.63
CA TRP A 186 -0.22 0.41 -26.63
C TRP A 186 -0.63 0.84 -25.21
N GLN A 187 0.14 0.41 -24.22
CA GLN A 187 -0.02 0.81 -22.81
C GLN A 187 1.31 1.23 -22.18
N LYS A 188 1.29 2.28 -21.35
CA LYS A 188 2.42 2.68 -20.50
C LYS A 188 2.07 2.61 -19.03
N GLU A 189 3.01 2.11 -18.23
CA GLU A 189 2.92 1.99 -16.79
C GLU A 189 3.85 2.99 -16.10
N PHE A 190 3.25 3.94 -15.39
CA PHE A 190 3.92 4.90 -14.52
C PHE A 190 3.83 4.43 -13.08
N THR A 191 4.92 4.56 -12.34
CA THR A 191 4.89 4.32 -10.89
C THR A 191 4.97 5.63 -10.14
N TYR A 192 4.15 5.73 -9.10
CA TYR A 192 4.16 6.81 -8.12
C TYR A 192 4.48 6.25 -6.73
N VAL A 193 5.24 6.98 -5.93
CA VAL A 193 5.45 6.67 -4.52
C VAL A 193 4.79 7.73 -3.65
N ARG A 194 4.36 7.34 -2.45
CA ARG A 194 3.92 8.30 -1.44
C ARG A 194 5.10 9.15 -1.00
N PHE A 195 4.84 10.45 -0.87
CA PHE A 195 5.78 11.42 -0.34
C PHE A 195 5.01 12.40 0.55
N ASN A 196 5.12 12.24 1.87
CA ASN A 196 4.37 13.00 2.87
C ASN A 196 2.84 12.91 2.63
N ASP A 197 2.19 14.05 2.35
CA ASP A 197 0.75 14.15 2.11
C ASP A 197 0.37 14.03 0.62
N GLY A 198 1.31 13.64 -0.25
CA GLY A 198 1.11 13.58 -1.69
C GLY A 198 1.71 12.35 -2.37
N TRP A 199 1.83 12.48 -3.68
CA TRP A 199 2.44 11.51 -4.59
C TRP A 199 3.65 12.15 -5.26
N LYS A 200 4.66 11.35 -5.58
CA LYS A 200 5.78 11.74 -6.42
C LYS A 200 5.94 10.71 -7.54
N LEU A 201 6.15 11.19 -8.76
CA LEU A 201 6.40 10.32 -9.91
C LEU A 201 7.77 9.65 -9.72
N GLU A 202 7.77 8.33 -9.61
CA GLU A 202 8.98 7.54 -9.45
C GLU A 202 9.64 7.36 -10.82
N GLY A 203 8.91 6.82 -11.80
CA GLY A 203 9.45 6.51 -13.12
C GLY A 203 8.48 5.71 -14.01
N LEU A 204 8.94 5.35 -15.21
CA LEU A 204 8.25 4.48 -16.15
C LEU A 204 8.92 3.11 -16.17
N TYR A 205 8.13 2.05 -15.99
CA TYR A 205 8.67 0.70 -15.78
C TYR A 205 8.21 -0.30 -16.85
N ARG A 206 7.18 0.03 -17.64
CA ARG A 206 6.69 -0.86 -18.70
C ARG A 206 6.05 -0.09 -19.84
N GLU A 207 6.43 -0.46 -21.04
CA GLU A 207 5.77 -0.10 -22.29
C GLU A 207 5.46 -1.42 -23.00
N ASN A 208 4.19 -1.65 -23.32
CA ASN A 208 3.77 -2.81 -24.08
C ASN A 208 3.02 -2.31 -25.33
N ILE A 209 3.58 -2.63 -26.50
CA ILE A 209 2.90 -2.44 -27.78
C ILE A 209 2.00 -3.65 -27.99
N THR A 210 0.70 -3.43 -28.05
CA THR A 210 -0.26 -4.47 -28.42
C THR A 210 -0.27 -4.51 -29.94
N ILE A 211 0.55 -5.38 -30.53
CA ILE A 211 0.49 -5.59 -31.98
C ILE A 211 -0.86 -6.25 -32.25
N MET A 212 -1.86 -5.48 -32.66
CA MET A 212 -3.02 -6.06 -33.33
C MET A 212 -2.49 -6.74 -34.59
N ASN A 213 -2.54 -8.07 -34.63
CA ASN A 213 -2.40 -8.80 -35.87
C ASN A 213 -3.55 -8.33 -36.79
N LYS A 214 -3.27 -7.35 -37.65
CA LYS A 214 -4.03 -7.12 -38.89
C LYS A 214 -3.83 -8.36 -39.76
N GLY A 215 -4.64 -9.38 -39.52
CA GLY A 215 -4.52 -10.66 -40.20
C GLY A 215 -5.74 -11.54 -39.96
N GLU A 216 -6.94 -10.96 -39.93
CA GLU A 216 -8.20 -11.71 -40.02
C GLU A 216 -9.36 -10.78 -40.43
N SER A 217 -9.12 -9.92 -41.42
CA SER A 217 -10.18 -9.31 -42.21
C SER A 217 -9.77 -9.38 -43.67
N ASP A 218 -9.77 -10.59 -44.21
CA ASP A 218 -9.89 -10.91 -45.64
C ASP A 218 -9.85 -12.44 -45.77
N ASN A 219 -11.01 -13.06 -45.55
CA ASN A 219 -11.47 -14.30 -46.19
C ASN A 219 -12.96 -14.47 -45.97
#